data_AF-A0A1Q6YGL2-F1
#
_entry.id   AF-A0A1Q6YGL2-F1
#
_cell.length_a   1.000
_cell.length_b   1.000
_cell.length_c   1.000
_cell.angle_alpha   90.00
_cell.angle_beta   90.00
_cell.angle_gamma   90.00
#
_symmetry.space_group_name_H-M   'P 1'
#
loop_
_entity.id
_entity.type
_entity.pdbx_description
1 polymer ?
#
loop_
_entity_poly.entity_id
_entity_poly.type
_entity_poly.pdbx_seq_one_letter_code
_entity_poly.pdbx_strand_id
1 'polypeptide(L)'
;MTVYCPAVDTSLGLRDWASTGVSDAARHVKVALEESLEHYLETRLGLLLPEIENLPVVCNETSIPVDPDTIRAATQFAYSLPRFVPIPEVSADPDGEISFDWTGPSGEMFSVSVNKRNRLAYAGWFGEKSRVHGIEQLAEGCPQQIVRGIEKAIR
;
A
#
# COMPACT_ATOMS: atom_id res chain seq x y z
N MET A 1 2.68 14.69 -20.60
CA MET A 1 2.27 14.04 -19.33
C MET A 1 3.55 13.57 -18.65
N THR A 2 3.93 14.24 -17.58
CA THR A 2 5.16 13.93 -16.83
C THR A 2 4.80 12.85 -15.82
N VAL A 3 5.37 11.65 -15.96
CA VAL A 3 5.20 10.57 -14.98
C VAL A 3 5.87 11.04 -13.69
N TYR A 4 5.07 11.31 -12.66
CA TYR A 4 5.55 11.66 -11.33
C TYR A 4 5.97 10.36 -10.63
N CYS A 5 7.27 10.06 -10.69
CA CYS A 5 7.87 9.06 -9.80
C CYS A 5 8.30 9.78 -8.51
N PRO A 6 7.60 9.60 -7.38
CA PRO A 6 8.10 10.10 -6.10
C PRO A 6 9.44 9.43 -5.77
N ALA A 7 10.24 10.09 -4.92
CA ALA A 7 11.49 9.52 -4.43
C ALA A 7 11.20 8.16 -3.78
N VAL A 8 11.76 7.11 -4.37
CA VAL A 8 11.56 5.73 -3.92
C VAL A 8 12.21 5.58 -2.55
N ASP A 9 11.44 5.14 -1.55
CA ASP A 9 11.99 4.76 -0.26
C ASP A 9 13.02 3.63 -0.48
N THR A 10 14.29 3.97 -0.26
CA THR A 10 15.42 3.03 -0.34
C THR A 10 15.54 2.18 0.92
N SER A 11 14.76 2.46 1.96
CA SER A 11 14.64 1.56 3.10
C SER A 11 13.92 0.31 2.59
N LEU A 12 14.63 -0.81 2.51
CA LEU A 12 14.08 -2.10 2.07
C LEU A 12 13.00 -2.64 3.05
N GLY A 13 12.55 -1.84 4.02
CA GLY A 13 11.81 -2.28 5.20
C GLY A 13 12.56 -3.26 6.10
N LEU A 14 13.80 -3.56 5.74
CA LEU A 14 14.68 -4.41 6.52
C LEU A 14 15.14 -3.60 7.72
N ARG A 15 14.97 -4.18 8.92
CA ARG A 15 15.54 -3.63 10.16
C ARG A 15 17.02 -3.28 9.95
N ASP A 16 17.50 -2.22 10.61
CA ASP A 16 18.83 -1.60 10.46
C ASP A 16 20.04 -2.55 10.39
N TRP A 17 19.94 -3.78 10.89
CA TRP A 17 21.03 -4.76 10.88
C TRP A 17 21.40 -5.28 9.47
N ALA A 18 20.47 -5.25 8.49
CA ALA A 18 20.70 -5.81 7.15
C ALA A 18 21.71 -5.00 6.31
N SER A 19 22.04 -3.77 6.73
CA SER A 19 22.91 -2.85 5.98
C SER A 19 24.36 -2.75 6.50
N THR A 20 24.73 -3.53 7.52
CA THR A 20 25.98 -3.34 8.27
C THR A 20 27.18 -4.16 7.77
N GLY A 21 26.98 -5.09 6.83
CA GLY A 21 28.04 -5.94 6.29
C GLY A 21 28.84 -5.27 5.16
N VAL A 22 30.17 -5.17 5.30
CA VAL A 22 31.08 -4.58 4.30
C VAL A 22 31.90 -5.61 3.50
N SER A 23 31.74 -6.91 3.79
CA SER A 23 32.43 -7.97 3.05
C SER A 23 31.91 -8.06 1.60
N ASP A 24 32.72 -8.60 0.70
CA ASP A 24 32.29 -8.81 -0.68
C ASP A 24 31.09 -9.76 -0.78
N ALA A 25 31.00 -10.75 0.13
CA ALA A 25 29.82 -11.61 0.25
C ALA A 25 28.57 -10.80 0.66
N ALA A 26 28.68 -9.90 1.63
CA ALA A 26 27.57 -9.04 2.04
C ALA A 26 27.14 -8.09 0.92
N ARG A 27 28.08 -7.55 0.14
CA ARG A 27 27.78 -6.70 -1.03
C ARG A 27 27.00 -7.47 -2.10
N HIS A 28 27.40 -8.71 -2.41
CA HIS A 28 26.66 -9.54 -3.37
C HIS A 28 25.23 -9.85 -2.90
N VAL A 29 25.05 -10.18 -1.63
CA VAL A 29 23.71 -10.42 -1.06
C VAL A 29 22.85 -9.17 -1.15
N LYS A 30 23.41 -7.99 -0.84
CA LYS A 30 22.69 -6.72 -0.94
C LYS A 30 22.22 -6.46 -2.38
N VAL A 31 23.11 -6.57 -3.36
CA VAL A 31 22.77 -6.33 -4.78
C VAL A 31 21.69 -7.29 -5.25
N ALA A 32 21.85 -8.59 -5.00
CA ALA A 32 20.85 -9.59 -5.40
C ALA A 32 19.48 -9.35 -4.75
N LEU A 33 19.46 -8.86 -3.51
CA LEU A 33 18.23 -8.51 -2.80
C LEU A 33 17.57 -7.24 -3.37
N GLU A 34 18.36 -6.22 -3.69
CA GLU A 34 17.89 -4.99 -4.35
C GLU A 34 17.25 -5.30 -5.71
N GLU A 35 17.92 -6.09 -6.56
CA GLU A 35 17.41 -6.54 -7.86
C GLU A 35 16.11 -7.33 -7.71
N SER A 36 16.06 -8.26 -6.75
CA SER A 36 14.85 -9.06 -6.49
C SER A 36 13.69 -8.16 -6.07
N LEU A 37 13.93 -7.19 -5.18
CA LEU A 37 12.89 -6.30 -4.67
C LEU A 37 12.40 -5.29 -5.70
N GLU A 38 13.26 -4.85 -6.63
CA GLU A 38 12.84 -4.08 -7.80
C GLU A 38 11.89 -4.91 -8.67
N HIS A 39 12.26 -6.15 -9.00
CA HIS A 39 11.41 -7.03 -9.81
C HIS A 39 10.03 -7.30 -9.17
N TYR A 40 10.01 -7.50 -7.84
CA TYR A 40 8.75 -7.62 -7.10
C TYR A 40 7.91 -6.35 -7.14
N LEU A 41 8.53 -5.18 -7.00
CA LEU A 41 7.82 -3.90 -7.09
C LEU A 41 7.19 -3.69 -8.47
N GLU A 42 7.94 -3.92 -9.53
CA GLU A 42 7.45 -3.80 -10.90
C GLU A 42 6.24 -4.70 -11.13
N THR A 43 6.32 -5.96 -10.69
CA THR A 43 5.23 -6.93 -10.82
C THR A 43 4.00 -6.50 -10.01
N ARG A 44 4.19 -6.07 -8.75
CA ARG A 44 3.10 -5.62 -7.89
C ARG A 44 2.38 -4.40 -8.46
N LEU A 45 3.12 -3.41 -8.92
CA LEU A 45 2.57 -2.19 -9.51
C LEU A 45 1.89 -2.49 -10.86
N GLY A 46 2.45 -3.40 -11.66
CA GLY A 46 1.84 -3.85 -12.90
C GLY A 46 0.48 -4.53 -12.73
N LEU A 47 0.19 -5.07 -11.53
CA LEU A 47 -1.12 -5.62 -11.18
C LEU A 47 -2.05 -4.56 -10.57
N LEU A 48 -1.56 -3.76 -9.62
CA LEU A 48 -2.38 -2.80 -8.88
C LEU A 48 -2.80 -1.58 -9.69
N LEU A 49 -1.90 -1.01 -10.49
CA LEU A 49 -2.18 0.26 -11.17
C LEU A 49 -3.32 0.13 -12.19
N PRO A 50 -3.36 -0.92 -13.05
CA PRO A 50 -4.51 -1.12 -13.92
C PRO A 50 -5.81 -1.33 -13.16
N GLU A 51 -5.76 -1.99 -12.00
CA GLU A 51 -6.96 -2.20 -11.18
C GLU A 51 -7.50 -0.88 -10.64
N ILE A 52 -6.62 -0.02 -10.08
CA ILE A 52 -6.96 1.33 -9.60
C ILE A 52 -7.50 2.21 -10.74
N GLU A 53 -6.87 2.19 -11.91
CA GLU A 53 -7.25 3.03 -13.06
C GLU A 53 -8.57 2.59 -13.70
N ASN A 54 -8.87 1.28 -13.67
CA ASN A 54 -10.10 0.73 -14.23
C ASN A 54 -11.22 0.60 -13.20
N LEU A 55 -11.04 1.09 -11.97
CA LEU A 55 -12.10 1.08 -10.97
C LEU A 55 -13.34 1.78 -11.53
N PRO A 56 -14.49 1.11 -11.48
CA PRO A 56 -15.62 1.56 -12.27
C PRO A 56 -16.18 2.84 -11.67
N VAL A 57 -16.41 3.81 -12.56
CA VAL A 57 -17.18 5.02 -12.31
C VAL A 57 -18.66 4.61 -12.23
N VAL A 58 -19.03 3.78 -11.25
CA VAL A 58 -20.42 3.28 -11.16
C VAL A 58 -21.30 4.37 -10.58
N CYS A 59 -21.93 5.11 -11.48
CA CYS A 59 -23.07 5.95 -11.15
C CYS A 59 -24.31 5.05 -10.98
N ASN A 60 -24.49 4.45 -9.81
CA ASN A 60 -25.83 4.06 -9.35
C ASN A 60 -26.41 5.21 -8.50
N GLU A 61 -27.72 5.19 -8.19
CA GLU A 61 -28.39 6.30 -7.51
C GLU A 61 -27.80 6.68 -6.14
N THR A 62 -26.96 5.80 -5.57
CA THR A 62 -26.37 5.92 -4.24
C THR A 62 -24.84 6.00 -4.21
N SER A 63 -24.14 5.90 -5.35
CA SER A 63 -22.67 5.93 -5.40
C SER A 63 -22.16 7.18 -6.09
N ILE A 64 -21.12 7.76 -5.50
CA ILE A 64 -20.38 8.86 -6.07
C ILE A 64 -19.31 8.29 -7.01
N PRO A 65 -19.18 8.82 -8.24
CA PRO A 65 -18.10 8.42 -9.14
C PRO A 65 -16.73 8.73 -8.52
N VAL A 66 -15.77 7.84 -8.70
CA VAL A 66 -14.39 8.04 -8.23
C VAL A 66 -13.77 9.24 -8.95
N ASP A 67 -13.29 10.20 -8.17
CA ASP A 67 -12.66 11.42 -8.67
C ASP A 67 -11.25 11.10 -9.22
N PRO A 68 -10.82 11.68 -10.35
CA PRO A 68 -9.44 11.53 -10.85
C PRO A 68 -8.37 11.88 -9.80
N ASP A 69 -8.65 12.80 -8.89
CA ASP A 69 -7.75 13.10 -7.77
C ASP A 69 -7.71 11.97 -6.73
N THR A 70 -8.80 11.23 -6.53
CA THR A 70 -8.78 9.99 -5.72
C THR A 70 -7.93 8.92 -6.39
N ILE A 71 -8.04 8.72 -7.70
CA ILE A 71 -7.20 7.76 -8.46
C ILE A 71 -5.72 8.11 -8.32
N ARG A 72 -5.37 9.40 -8.45
CA ARG A 72 -3.99 9.89 -8.23
C ARG A 72 -3.50 9.63 -6.81
N ALA A 73 -4.34 9.90 -5.80
CA ALA A 73 -4.00 9.67 -4.39
C ALA A 73 -3.79 8.17 -4.10
N ALA A 74 -4.68 7.31 -4.59
CA ALA A 74 -4.58 5.86 -4.47
C ALA A 74 -3.35 5.29 -5.17
N THR A 75 -3.02 5.82 -6.36
CA THR A 75 -1.79 5.49 -7.08
C THR A 75 -0.56 5.86 -6.25
N GLN A 76 -0.51 7.07 -5.70
CA GLN A 76 0.58 7.51 -4.83
C GLN A 76 0.70 6.61 -3.59
N PHE A 77 -0.43 6.21 -3.00
CA PHE A 77 -0.43 5.27 -1.88
C PHE A 77 0.13 3.90 -2.26
N ALA A 78 -0.25 3.35 -3.42
CA ALA A 78 0.26 2.07 -3.92
C ALA A 78 1.79 2.09 -4.10
N TYR A 79 2.35 3.20 -4.58
CA TYR A 79 3.79 3.44 -4.65
C TYR A 79 4.44 3.55 -3.26
N SER A 80 3.75 4.12 -2.27
CA SER A 80 4.28 4.29 -0.91
C SER A 80 4.30 3.00 -0.09
N LEU A 81 3.51 1.98 -0.49
CA LEU A 81 3.42 0.72 0.24
C LEU A 81 4.76 -0.01 0.28
N PRO A 82 5.13 -0.61 1.42
CA PRO A 82 6.38 -1.34 1.54
C PRO A 82 6.46 -2.55 0.58
N ARG A 83 7.68 -2.90 0.13
CA ARG A 83 7.88 -3.93 -0.91
C ARG A 83 7.50 -5.36 -0.48
N PHE A 84 7.45 -5.60 0.83
CA PHE A 84 7.26 -6.92 1.44
C PHE A 84 5.82 -7.16 1.89
N VAL A 85 4.91 -6.20 1.73
CA VAL A 85 3.49 -6.44 2.03
C VAL A 85 2.82 -7.17 0.86
N PRO A 86 1.85 -8.05 1.14
CA PRO A 86 1.08 -8.70 0.08
C PRO A 86 0.26 -7.67 -0.70
N ILE A 87 -0.11 -8.07 -1.92
CA ILE A 87 -0.96 -7.28 -2.80
C ILE A 87 -2.34 -7.15 -2.14
N PRO A 88 -2.82 -5.92 -1.86
CA PRO A 88 -4.18 -5.72 -1.37
C PRO A 88 -5.21 -6.02 -2.45
N GLU A 89 -6.44 -6.33 -2.03
CA GLU A 89 -7.61 -6.19 -2.89
C GLU A 89 -7.99 -4.71 -2.98
N VAL A 90 -8.33 -4.24 -4.18
CA VAL A 90 -8.65 -2.82 -4.42
C VAL A 90 -10.11 -2.69 -4.83
N SER A 91 -10.83 -1.76 -4.21
CA SER A 91 -12.23 -1.50 -4.53
C SER A 91 -12.58 -0.02 -4.44
N ALA A 92 -13.66 0.37 -5.13
CA ALA A 92 -14.23 1.71 -5.04
C ALA A 92 -15.32 1.74 -3.97
N ASP A 93 -15.25 2.68 -3.05
CA ASP A 93 -16.26 2.89 -2.03
C ASP A 93 -17.42 3.75 -2.58
N PRO A 94 -18.65 3.62 -2.02
CA PRO A 94 -19.82 4.39 -2.47
C PRO A 94 -19.67 5.91 -2.35
N ASP A 95 -18.73 6.40 -1.54
CA ASP A 95 -18.43 7.82 -1.35
C ASP A 95 -17.37 8.36 -2.33
N GLY A 96 -16.86 7.52 -3.23
CA GLY A 96 -15.84 7.87 -4.21
C GLY A 96 -14.41 7.86 -3.65
N GLU A 97 -14.21 7.29 -2.45
CA GLU A 97 -12.90 6.88 -1.94
C GLU A 97 -12.48 5.51 -2.55
N ILE A 98 -11.20 5.16 -2.47
CA ILE A 98 -10.67 3.86 -2.94
C ILE A 98 -10.14 3.10 -1.73
N SER A 99 -10.65 1.89 -1.53
CA SER A 99 -10.26 0.99 -0.45
C SER A 99 -9.19 -0.02 -0.89
N PHE A 100 -8.26 -0.27 0.03
CA PHE A 100 -7.21 -1.28 -0.06
C PHE A 100 -7.36 -2.24 1.11
N ASP A 101 -7.64 -3.50 0.81
CA ASP A 101 -7.97 -4.52 1.80
C ASP A 101 -6.93 -5.64 1.85
N TRP A 102 -6.50 -5.96 3.07
CA TRP A 102 -5.63 -7.08 3.37
C TRP A 102 -6.37 -8.05 4.28
N THR A 103 -6.65 -9.25 3.77
CA THR A 103 -7.31 -10.31 4.53
C THR A 103 -6.32 -11.44 4.81
N GLY A 104 -6.15 -11.75 6.09
CA GLY A 104 -5.31 -12.83 6.58
C GLY A 104 -5.97 -14.20 6.48
N PRO A 105 -5.18 -15.29 6.61
CA PRO A 105 -5.68 -16.65 6.53
C PRO A 105 -6.63 -17.03 7.68
N SER A 106 -6.54 -16.37 8.84
CA SER A 106 -7.37 -16.65 10.01
C SER A 106 -8.58 -15.70 10.13
N GLY A 107 -8.84 -14.91 9.07
CA GLY A 107 -9.96 -13.98 8.98
C GLY A 107 -9.67 -12.58 9.54
N GLU A 108 -8.46 -12.30 10.02
CA GLU A 108 -8.06 -10.93 10.31
C GLU A 108 -8.10 -10.07 9.06
N MET A 109 -8.46 -8.80 9.21
CA MET A 109 -8.58 -7.86 8.10
C MET A 109 -7.99 -6.51 8.48
N PHE A 110 -7.33 -5.88 7.53
CA PHE A 110 -6.95 -4.49 7.59
C PHE A 110 -7.38 -3.79 6.31
N SER A 111 -8.00 -2.63 6.44
CA SER A 111 -8.54 -1.85 5.33
C SER A 111 -8.05 -0.42 5.42
N VAL A 112 -7.66 0.16 4.29
CA VAL A 112 -7.29 1.57 4.15
C VAL A 112 -8.08 2.17 3.01
N SER A 113 -8.91 3.16 3.32
CA SER A 113 -9.61 3.97 2.32
C SER A 113 -8.86 5.28 2.07
N VAL A 114 -8.68 5.61 0.80
CA VAL A 114 -7.91 6.75 0.30
C VAL A 114 -8.83 7.71 -0.41
N ASN A 115 -8.75 8.99 -0.06
CA ASN A 115 -9.56 10.02 -0.69
C ASN A 115 -8.75 11.01 -1.51
N LYS A 116 -9.44 11.86 -2.28
CA LYS A 116 -8.84 12.88 -3.15
C LYS A 116 -7.95 13.93 -2.46
N ARG A 117 -7.95 14.00 -1.12
CA ARG A 117 -7.10 14.91 -0.35
C ARG A 117 -5.91 14.19 0.28
N ASN A 118 -5.54 13.01 -0.21
CA ASN A 118 -4.45 12.21 0.34
C ASN A 118 -4.69 11.80 1.81
N ARG A 119 -5.94 11.82 2.29
CA ARG A 119 -6.30 11.32 3.62
C ARG A 119 -6.47 9.81 3.53
N LEU A 120 -5.89 9.11 4.50
CA LEU A 120 -5.94 7.66 4.65
C LEU A 120 -6.78 7.32 5.88
N ALA A 121 -8.03 6.93 5.69
CA ALA A 121 -8.82 6.35 6.77
C ALA A 121 -8.50 4.87 6.86
N TYR A 122 -8.25 4.33 8.05
CA TYR A 122 -7.94 2.92 8.19
C TYR A 122 -8.71 2.26 9.32
N ALA A 123 -8.96 0.97 9.16
CA ALA A 123 -9.57 0.12 10.15
C ALA A 123 -8.94 -1.28 10.10
N GLY A 124 -8.81 -1.92 11.25
CA GLY A 124 -8.33 -3.28 11.35
C GLY A 124 -9.09 -4.07 12.38
N TRP A 125 -9.38 -5.32 12.04
CA TRP A 125 -9.98 -6.31 12.90
C TRP A 125 -9.06 -7.52 12.97
N PHE A 126 -8.52 -7.78 14.16
CA PHE A 126 -7.55 -8.87 14.40
C PHE A 126 -8.09 -9.80 15.50
N GLY A 127 -9.37 -10.15 15.40
CA GLY A 127 -10.12 -10.89 16.40
C GLY A 127 -10.92 -10.03 17.39
N GLU A 128 -11.64 -10.69 18.29
CA GLU A 128 -12.68 -10.08 19.14
C GLU A 128 -12.19 -8.93 20.02
N LYS A 129 -10.95 -9.04 20.55
CA LYS A 129 -10.36 -8.08 21.48
C LYS A 129 -9.37 -7.11 20.82
N SER A 130 -9.19 -7.18 19.50
CA SER A 130 -8.16 -6.40 18.84
C SER A 130 -8.69 -5.70 17.61
N ARG A 131 -8.93 -4.41 17.76
CA ARG A 131 -9.38 -3.52 16.70
C ARG A 131 -8.52 -2.27 16.69
N VAL A 132 -8.29 -1.73 15.52
CA VAL A 132 -7.63 -0.44 15.33
C VAL A 132 -8.45 0.37 14.33
N HIS A 133 -8.47 1.67 14.49
CA HIS A 133 -8.97 2.58 13.47
C HIS A 133 -8.27 3.93 13.62
N GLY A 134 -8.27 4.72 12.56
CA GLY A 134 -7.67 6.04 12.60
C GLY A 134 -7.69 6.71 11.25
N ILE A 135 -7.05 7.87 11.23
CA ILE A 135 -6.88 8.67 10.02
C ILE A 135 -5.42 9.13 10.01
N GLU A 136 -4.76 8.95 8.87
CA GLU A 136 -3.43 9.47 8.59
C GLU A 136 -3.46 10.34 7.33
N GLN A 137 -2.40 11.10 7.12
CA GLN A 137 -2.18 11.85 5.90
C GLN A 137 -1.06 11.19 5.10
N LEU A 138 -1.31 10.91 3.82
CA LEU A 138 -0.29 10.40 2.91
C LEU A 138 0.75 11.50 2.66
N ALA A 139 2.00 11.18 2.95
CA ALA A 139 3.17 12.03 2.74
C ALA A 139 4.14 11.34 1.76
N GLU A 140 5.45 11.44 1.99
CA GLU A 140 6.47 10.82 1.14
C GLU A 140 6.58 9.30 1.31
N GLY A 141 6.10 8.75 2.43
CA GLY A 141 6.12 7.31 2.71
C GLY A 141 4.83 6.82 3.37
N CYS A 142 4.67 5.49 3.45
CA CYS A 142 3.53 4.88 4.11
C CYS A 142 3.60 5.10 5.64
N PRO A 143 2.53 5.64 6.28
CA PRO A 143 2.48 5.79 7.73
C PRO A 143 2.73 4.46 8.47
N GLN A 144 3.53 4.51 9.53
CA GLN A 144 3.93 3.31 10.28
C GLN A 144 2.74 2.52 10.84
N GLN A 145 1.66 3.21 11.15
CA GLN A 145 0.38 2.68 11.65
C GLN A 145 -0.26 1.75 10.62
N ILE A 146 -0.19 2.11 9.34
CA ILE A 146 -0.69 1.31 8.22
C ILE A 146 0.18 0.07 8.04
N VAL A 147 1.51 0.23 8.02
CA VAL A 147 2.44 -0.90 7.90
C VAL A 147 2.21 -1.93 9.00
N ARG A 148 2.12 -1.48 10.26
CA ARG A 148 1.83 -2.36 11.41
C ARG A 148 0.45 -3.01 11.34
N GLY A 149 -0.54 -2.32 10.77
CA GLY A 149 -1.88 -2.84 10.54
C GLY A 149 -1.86 -4.01 9.55
N ILE A 150 -1.17 -3.82 8.42
CA ILE A 150 -0.99 -4.85 7.40
C ILE A 150 -0.25 -6.05 7.97
N GLU A 151 0.90 -5.84 8.62
CA GLU A 151 1.68 -6.92 9.26
C GLU A 151 0.85 -7.76 10.23
N LYS A 152 -0.10 -7.12 10.92
CA LYS A 152 -0.95 -7.79 11.90
C LYS A 152 -2.12 -8.54 11.25
N ALA A 153 -2.61 -8.10 10.10
CA ALA A 153 -3.63 -8.83 9.34
C ALA A 153 -3.07 -10.10 8.70
N ILE A 154 -1.81 -10.09 8.28
CA ILE A 154 -1.23 -11.19 7.47
C ILE A 154 -0.51 -12.26 8.29
N ARG A 155 -0.49 -12.12 9.62
CA ARG A 155 0.24 -12.99 10.54
C ARG A 155 -0.49 -14.31 10.79
#